data_AF-A0A6G1Z9L9-F1
#
_entry.id   AF-A0A6G1Z9L9-F1
#
_cell.length_a   1.000
_cell.length_b   1.000
_cell.length_c   1.000
_cell.angle_alpha   90.00
_cell.angle_beta   90.00
_cell.angle_gamma   90.00
#
_symmetry.space_group_name_H-M   'P 1'
#
loop_
_entity.id
_entity.type
_entity.pdbx_description
1 polymer ?
#
loop_
_entity_poly.entity_id
_entity_poly.type
_entity_poly.pdbx_seq_one_letter_code
_entity_poly.pdbx_strand_id
1 'polypeptide(L)' 'MRNEELMTLVVEICCDTFKSVDEIAAVILRTPTYLKNKILPLLLAQERLERLYPTISNHPNQAYRKKQK' A
#
# COMPACT_ATOMS: atom_id res chain seq x y z
N MET A 1 -8.46 7.73 13.60
CA MET A 1 -8.48 7.71 12.12
C MET A 1 -9.32 6.52 11.69
N ARG A 2 -10.34 6.77 10.88
CA ARG A 2 -11.19 5.74 10.29
C ARG A 2 -10.42 4.98 9.21
N ASN A 3 -10.88 3.80 8.84
CA ASN A 3 -10.19 2.95 7.86
C ASN A 3 -10.05 3.65 6.50
N GLU A 4 -11.11 4.32 6.02
CA GLU A 4 -11.08 5.03 4.74
C GLU A 4 -10.09 6.22 4.71
N GLU A 5 -9.91 6.89 5.85
CA GLU A 5 -8.91 7.97 5.99
C GLU A 5 -7.49 7.41 5.87
N LEU A 6 -7.21 6.26 6.52
CA LEU A 6 -5.93 5.56 6.37
C LEU A 6 -5.71 5.12 4.93
N MET A 7 -6.73 4.54 4.28
CA MET A 7 -6.64 4.10 2.89
C MET A 7 -6.35 5.25 1.93
N THR A 8 -7.00 6.40 2.15
CA THR A 8 -6.75 7.62 1.37
C THR A 8 -5.33 8.13 1.56
N LEU A 9 -4.85 8.21 2.80
CA LEU A 9 -3.47 8.60 3.10
C LEU A 9 -2.45 7.66 2.44
N VAL A 10 -2.67 6.34 2.48
CA VAL A 10 -1.78 5.38 1.80
C VAL A 10 -1.73 5.63 0.29
N VAL A 11 -2.87 5.91 -0.35
CA VAL A 11 -2.91 6.21 -1.78
C VAL A 11 -2.16 7.50 -2.12
N GLU A 12 -2.24 8.52 -1.26
CA GLU A 12 -1.50 9.78 -1.41
C GLU A 12 0.02 9.56 -1.29
N ILE A 13 0.47 8.81 -0.28
CA ILE A 13 1.88 8.43 -0.10
C ILE A 13 2.43 7.69 -1.33
N CYS A 14 1.59 6.86 -1.95
CA CYS A 14 1.93 6.04 -3.09
C CYS A 14 1.67 6.72 -4.44
N CYS A 15 1.33 8.02 -4.46
CA CYS A 15 0.85 8.69 -5.68
C CYS A 15 1.92 8.79 -6.78
N ASP A 16 3.16 9.16 -6.41
CA ASP A 16 4.19 9.49 -7.39
C ASP A 16 5.18 8.34 -7.65
N THR A 17 5.46 7.53 -6.63
CA THR A 17 6.49 6.49 -6.68
C THR A 17 6.05 5.22 -5.96
N PHE A 18 6.68 4.09 -6.30
CA PHE A 18 6.52 2.86 -5.55
C PHE A 18 7.09 3.01 -4.14
N LYS A 19 6.30 2.62 -3.14
CA LYS A 19 6.67 2.61 -1.72
C LYS A 19 6.59 1.21 -1.14
N SER A 20 7.63 0.82 -0.40
CA SER A 20 7.65 -0.43 0.36
C SER A 20 6.61 -0.41 1.49
N VAL A 21 6.29 -1.58 2.02
CA VAL A 21 5.39 -1.71 3.18
C VAL A 21 5.93 -0.91 4.37
N ASP A 22 7.25 -0.96 4.60
CA ASP A 22 7.89 -0.30 5.73
C ASP A 22 7.83 1.23 5.60
N GLU A 23 8.09 1.78 4.41
CA GLU A 23 7.94 3.22 4.15
C GLU A 23 6.51 3.70 4.40
N ILE A 24 5.50 2.97 3.89
CA ILE A 24 4.09 3.34 4.09
C ILE A 24 3.72 3.27 5.58
N ALA A 25 4.12 2.18 6.24
CA ALA A 25 3.82 1.92 7.65
C ALA A 25 4.40 3.00 8.56
N ALA A 26 5.61 3.47 8.27
CA ALA A 26 6.27 4.56 8.99
C ALA A 26 5.46 5.87 8.92
N VAL A 27 4.88 6.20 7.76
CA VAL A 27 4.10 7.44 7.60
C VAL A 27 2.73 7.35 8.26
N ILE A 28 2.02 6.22 8.13
CA ILE A 28 0.67 6.07 8.72
C ILE A 28 0.69 5.71 10.22
N LEU A 29 1.88 5.61 10.81
CA LEU A 29 2.11 5.23 12.20
C LEU A 29 1.43 3.89 12.54
N ARG A 30 1.66 2.87 11.71
CA ARG A 30 1.19 1.49 11.90
C ARG A 30 2.32 0.50 11.67
N THR A 31 2.07 -0.77 11.98
CA THR A 31 3.05 -1.82 11.71
C THR A 31 2.94 -2.32 10.27
N PRO A 32 4.05 -2.79 9.67
CA PRO A 32 4.03 -3.44 8.36
C PRO A 32 3.03 -4.61 8.30
N THR A 33 2.94 -5.38 9.39
CA THR A 33 1.97 -6.50 9.54
C THR A 33 0.53 -6.02 9.47
N TYR A 34 0.19 -4.92 10.17
CA TYR A 34 -1.15 -4.34 10.09
C TYR A 34 -1.46 -3.89 8.66
N LEU A 35 -0.52 -3.20 8.01
CA LEU A 35 -0.69 -2.70 6.65
C LEU A 35 -0.92 -3.85 5.65
N LYS A 36 -0.09 -4.91 5.71
CA LYS A 36 -0.21 -6.12 4.86
C LYS A 36 -1.53 -6.87 5.06
N ASN A 37 -2.03 -6.94 6.28
CA ASN A 37 -3.19 -7.77 6.61
C ASN A 37 -4.53 -7.03 6.52
N LYS A 38 -4.53 -5.69 6.66
CA LYS A 38 -5.77 -4.91 6.79
C LYS A 38 -5.98 -3.89 5.69
N ILE A 39 -4.93 -3.19 5.23
CA ILE A 39 -5.08 -2.03 4.36
C ILE A 39 -4.74 -2.38 2.90
N LEU A 40 -3.57 -2.98 2.66
CA LEU A 40 -3.14 -3.31 1.30
C LEU A 40 -4.10 -4.25 0.56
N PRO A 41 -4.67 -5.31 1.18
CA PRO A 41 -5.60 -6.18 0.48
C PRO A 41 -6.85 -5.42 -0.02
N LEU A 42 -7.35 -4.48 0.77
CA LEU A 42 -8.51 -3.65 0.40
C LEU A 42 -8.18 -2.71 -0.76
N LEU A 43 -7.04 -2.01 -0.68
CA LEU A 43 -6.60 -1.08 -1.72
C LEU A 43 -6.30 -1.77 -3.06
N LEU A 44 -5.75 -2.98 -3.02
CA LEU A 44 -5.53 -3.80 -4.22
C LEU A 44 -6.84 -4.30 -4.81
N ALA A 45 -7.77 -4.78 -3.98
CA ALA A 45 -9.08 -5.26 -4.44
C ALA A 45 -9.94 -4.14 -5.05
N GLN A 46 -9.81 -2.92 -4.52
CA GLN A 46 -10.45 -1.71 -5.06
C GLN A 46 -9.69 -1.07 -6.24
N GLU A 47 -8.61 -1.71 -6.70
CA GLU A 47 -7.75 -1.19 -7.78
C GLU A 47 -7.21 0.24 -7.53
N ARG A 48 -7.06 0.63 -6.26
CA ARG A 48 -6.50 1.93 -5.88
C ARG A 48 -4.97 1.91 -5.89
N LEU A 49 -4.39 0.75 -5.63
CA LEU A 49 -2.96 0.49 -5.71
C LEU A 49 -2.66 -0.65 -6.68
N GLU A 50 -1.42 -0.69 -7.14
CA GLU A 50 -0.84 -1.83 -7.84
C GLU A 50 0.51 -2.22 -7.25
N ARG A 51 0.90 -3.47 -7.49
CA ARG A 51 2.17 -4.06 -7.01
C ARG A 51 3.28 -3.79 -8.02
N LEU A 52 4.49 -3.53 -7.52
CA LEU A 52 5.70 -3.50 -8.35
C LEU A 52 5.95 -4.87 -9.01
N TYR A 53 5.74 -5.95 -8.25
CA TYR A 53 5.84 -7.33 -8.72
C TYR A 53 4.48 -8.02 -8.60
N PRO A 54 3.60 -7.92 -9.63
CA PRO A 54 2.24 -8.45 -9.56
C PRO A 54 2.18 -9.99 -9.57
N THR A 55 3.12 -10.65 -10.24
CA THR A 55 3.17 -12.11 -10.38
C THR A 55 3.86 -12.81 -9.21
N ILE A 56 4.58 -12.07 -8.36
CA ILE A 56 5.36 -12.62 -7.24
C ILE A 56 4.89 -11.97 -5.94
N SER A 57 3.98 -12.65 -5.22
CA SER A 57 3.36 -12.08 -4.02
C SER A 57 4.35 -11.74 -2.89
N ASN A 58 5.40 -12.54 -2.71
CA ASN A 58 6.38 -12.38 -1.61
C ASN A 58 7.76 -11.94 -2.10
N HIS A 59 7.82 -11.14 -3.18
CA HIS A 59 9.10 -10.61 -3.65
C HIS A 59 9.76 -9.76 -2.54
N PRO A 60 11.07 -9.93 -2.25
CA PRO A 60 11.74 -9.20 -1.16
C PRO A 60 11.66 -7.67 -1.34
N ASN A 61 11.66 -7.20 -2.58
CA ASN A 61 11.57 -5.77 -2.91
C ASN A 61 10.14 -5.34 -3.27
N GLN A 62 9.10 -6.02 -2.76
CA GLN A 62 7.73 -5.67 -3.08
C GLN A 62 7.39 -4.25 -2.60
N ALA A 63 6.81 -3.47 -3.51
CA ALA A 63 6.39 -2.09 -3.28
C ALA A 63 5.06 -1.82 -3.98
N TYR A 64 4.42 -0.71 -3.63
CA TYR A 64 3.08 -0.36 -4.07
C TYR A 64 3.05 1.08 -4.58
N ARG A 65 2.32 1.33 -5.67
CA ARG A 65 2.01 2.68 -6.13
C ARG A 65 0.52 2.82 -6.41
N LYS A 66 0.03 4.06 -6.47
CA LYS A 66 -1.31 4.37 -6.95
C LYS A 66 -1.49 3.85 -8.37
N LYS A 67 -2.57 3.12 -8.62
CA LYS A 67 -2.87 2.60 -9.96
C LYS A 67 -3.15 3.78 -10.89
N GLN A 68 -2.40 3.87 -11.97
CA GLN A 68 -2.63 4.85 -13.02
C GLN A 68 -3.75 4.33 -13.92
N LYS A 69 -4.78 5.14 -14.15
CA LYS A 69 -5.87 4.83 -15.09
C LYS A 69 -5.38 5.03 -16.52
#